data_AF-A0AAU1X3A9-F1
#
_entry.id   AF-A0AAU1X3A9-F1
#
_cell.length_a   1.000
_cell.length_b   1.000
_cell.length_c   1.000
_cell.angle_alpha   90.00
_cell.angle_beta   90.00
_cell.angle_gamma   90.00
#
_symmetry.space_group_name_H-M   'P 1'
#
loop_
_entity.id
_entity.type
_entity.pdbx_description
1 polymer ?
#
loop_
_entity_poly.entity_id
_entity_poly.type
_entity_poly.pdbx_seq_one_letter_code
_entity_poly.pdbx_strand_id
1 'polypeptide(L)'
;MENPQRAKIIEYARSLARDLQGSVIWQDGDLGNRGWWTSSNPQMLGYIHGRAVAALEFFRQHSGVESHWNIRAVQTWESQGNHQSVETGAYLLGDLLAAWTGQVESGITEIAGERAWSEVGTVSTDVMAQVRRLIEDQAAHPAAAIVLCGAALETALRATVEARALSLPNKQRPSLNSYTQLLRSAGLFTAQDVKDMDMCGGLRNSAAHGHFDDLSPERAGLMEQQTNLLLRKLSDLATVGDGPA
;
A
#
# COMPACT_ATOMS: atom_id res chain seq x y z
N MET A 1 -15.92 -0.34 -11.59
CA MET A 1 -15.78 -1.65 -10.92
C MET A 1 -15.01 -1.37 -9.65
N GLU A 2 -15.59 -1.62 -8.48
CA GLU A 2 -14.98 -1.28 -7.20
C GLU A 2 -13.70 -2.10 -6.97
N ASN A 3 -12.63 -1.46 -6.52
CA ASN A 3 -11.34 -2.13 -6.32
C ASN A 3 -11.45 -3.14 -5.15
N PRO A 4 -11.27 -4.46 -5.38
CA PRO A 4 -11.50 -5.48 -4.34
C PRO A 4 -10.67 -5.31 -3.07
N GLN A 5 -9.48 -4.74 -3.20
CA GLN A 5 -8.60 -4.49 -2.05
C GLN A 5 -9.06 -3.25 -1.26
N ARG A 6 -9.59 -2.21 -1.93
CA ARG A 6 -10.24 -1.07 -1.27
C ARG A 6 -11.41 -1.55 -0.39
N ALA A 7 -12.28 -2.38 -0.95
CA ALA A 7 -13.42 -2.94 -0.23
C ALA A 7 -13.00 -3.74 1.01
N LYS A 8 -11.93 -4.55 0.91
CA LYS A 8 -11.39 -5.31 2.05
C LYS A 8 -10.86 -4.41 3.17
N ILE A 9 -10.14 -3.33 2.83
CA ILE A 9 -9.61 -2.38 3.82
C ILE A 9 -10.76 -1.67 4.55
N ILE A 10 -11.77 -1.21 3.82
CA ILE A 10 -12.96 -0.56 4.39
C ILE A 10 -13.72 -1.51 5.30
N GLU A 11 -13.94 -2.77 4.88
CA GLU A 11 -14.66 -3.74 5.72
C GLU A 11 -13.86 -4.11 6.97
N TYR A 12 -12.53 -4.22 6.87
CA TYR A 12 -11.68 -4.46 8.03
C TYR A 12 -11.77 -3.31 9.04
N ALA A 13 -11.70 -2.06 8.58
CA ALA A 13 -11.87 -0.87 9.43
C ALA A 13 -13.24 -0.85 10.13
N ARG A 14 -14.32 -1.20 9.41
CA ARG A 14 -15.67 -1.34 9.98
C ARG A 14 -15.76 -2.45 11.03
N SER A 15 -15.11 -3.58 10.78
CA SER A 15 -15.04 -4.67 11.76
C SER A 15 -14.34 -4.21 13.03
N LEU A 16 -13.19 -3.53 12.91
CA LEU A 16 -12.47 -2.98 14.07
C LEU A 16 -13.31 -1.94 14.83
N ALA A 17 -13.99 -1.05 14.12
CA ALA A 17 -14.87 -0.05 14.73
C ALA A 17 -15.99 -0.71 15.55
N ARG A 18 -16.69 -1.69 14.96
CA ARG A 18 -17.75 -2.45 15.63
C ARG A 18 -17.22 -3.22 16.84
N ASP A 19 -16.05 -3.85 16.73
CA ASP A 19 -15.45 -4.60 17.83
C ASP A 19 -15.11 -3.69 19.03
N LEU A 20 -14.54 -2.51 18.76
CA LEU A 20 -14.20 -1.53 19.79
C LEU A 20 -15.45 -0.97 20.48
N GLN A 21 -16.44 -0.55 19.71
CA GLN A 21 -17.67 0.05 20.22
C GLN A 21 -18.57 -0.98 20.92
N GLY A 22 -18.64 -2.20 20.40
CA GLY A 22 -19.47 -3.28 20.95
C GLY A 22 -18.92 -3.93 22.22
N SER A 23 -17.65 -3.65 22.57
CA SER A 23 -17.00 -4.20 23.77
C SER A 23 -17.21 -3.36 25.02
N VAL A 24 -17.91 -2.22 24.91
CA VAL A 24 -18.08 -1.26 26.00
C VAL A 24 -19.55 -0.87 26.14
N ILE A 25 -19.90 -0.42 27.34
CA ILE A 25 -21.22 0.10 27.69
C ILE A 25 -21.06 1.50 28.29
N TRP A 26 -22.04 2.36 28.04
CA TRP A 26 -22.07 3.68 28.64
C TRP A 26 -22.48 3.58 30.10
N GLN A 27 -21.75 4.28 30.97
CA GLN A 27 -22.07 4.44 32.38
C GLN A 27 -22.32 5.92 32.65
N ASP A 28 -23.53 6.24 33.12
CA ASP A 28 -23.88 7.59 33.53
C ASP A 28 -23.03 8.04 34.73
N GLY A 29 -22.59 9.29 34.70
CA GLY A 29 -21.87 9.91 35.80
C GLY A 29 -22.84 10.52 36.82
N ASP A 30 -22.53 10.39 38.10
CA ASP A 30 -23.31 11.02 39.17
C ASP A 30 -23.01 12.53 39.30
N LEU A 31 -24.02 13.30 39.70
CA LEU A 31 -23.89 14.66 40.27
C LEU A 31 -22.96 15.62 39.48
N GLY A 32 -23.16 15.72 38.16
CA GLY A 32 -22.45 16.67 37.31
C GLY A 32 -21.14 16.16 36.71
N ASN A 33 -20.72 14.94 37.05
CA ASN A 33 -19.67 14.25 36.31
C ASN A 33 -20.19 13.79 34.95
N ARG A 34 -19.34 13.90 33.92
CA ARG A 34 -19.63 13.30 32.61
C ARG A 34 -19.61 11.78 32.76
N GLY A 35 -20.56 11.10 32.11
CA GLY A 35 -20.50 9.64 31.99
C GLY A 35 -19.26 9.20 31.20
N TRP A 36 -18.99 7.90 31.26
CA TRP A 36 -17.83 7.28 30.63
C TRP A 36 -18.19 5.92 30.03
N TRP A 37 -17.36 5.44 29.11
CA TRP A 37 -17.46 4.08 28.62
C TRP A 37 -16.70 3.14 29.55
N THR A 38 -17.30 2.00 29.84
CA THR A 38 -16.71 0.95 30.68
C THR A 38 -16.96 -0.41 30.07
N SER A 39 -16.11 -1.38 30.38
CA SER A 39 -16.34 -2.78 30.01
C SER A 39 -17.31 -3.45 31.01
N SER A 40 -18.21 -4.28 30.51
CA SER A 40 -19.11 -5.08 31.36
C SER A 40 -18.38 -6.22 32.09
N ASN A 41 -17.16 -6.55 31.65
CA ASN A 41 -16.32 -7.60 32.21
C ASN A 41 -14.85 -7.13 32.22
N PRO A 42 -14.19 -7.05 33.40
CA PRO A 42 -12.79 -6.64 33.52
C PRO A 42 -11.80 -7.50 32.71
N GLN A 43 -12.14 -8.76 32.40
CA GLN A 43 -11.32 -9.64 31.57
C GLN A 43 -11.24 -9.18 30.11
N MET A 44 -12.15 -8.30 29.67
CA MET A 44 -12.17 -7.73 28.32
C MET A 44 -11.13 -6.63 28.11
N LEU A 45 -10.52 -6.09 29.16
CA LEU A 45 -9.56 -4.99 29.04
C LEU A 45 -8.38 -5.34 28.11
N GLY A 46 -7.85 -6.55 28.21
CA GLY A 46 -6.77 -7.01 27.32
C GLY A 46 -7.22 -7.10 25.85
N TYR A 47 -8.45 -7.55 25.61
CA TYR A 47 -9.04 -7.59 24.28
C TYR A 47 -9.23 -6.18 23.70
N ILE A 48 -9.80 -5.26 24.48
CA ILE A 48 -10.02 -3.87 24.09
C ILE A 48 -8.69 -3.19 23.75
N HIS A 49 -7.67 -3.36 24.60
CA HIS A 49 -6.34 -2.84 24.34
C HIS A 49 -5.73 -3.41 23.05
N GLY A 50 -5.84 -4.73 22.82
CA GLY A 50 -5.36 -5.36 21.59
C GLY A 50 -6.05 -4.80 20.33
N ARG A 51 -7.36 -4.55 20.39
CA ARG A 51 -8.11 -3.94 19.29
C ARG A 51 -7.74 -2.47 19.08
N ALA A 52 -7.50 -1.72 20.15
CA ALA A 52 -7.06 -0.33 20.06
C ALA A 52 -5.69 -0.22 19.38
N VAL A 53 -4.74 -1.09 19.74
CA VAL A 53 -3.43 -1.17 19.08
C VAL A 53 -3.59 -1.51 17.59
N ALA A 54 -4.46 -2.46 17.25
CA ALA A 54 -4.75 -2.78 15.85
C ALA A 54 -5.36 -1.59 15.09
N ALA A 55 -6.22 -0.79 15.73
CA ALA A 55 -6.78 0.42 15.13
C ALA A 55 -5.74 1.52 14.91
N LEU A 56 -4.81 1.72 15.86
CA LEU A 56 -3.70 2.66 15.69
C LEU A 56 -2.80 2.25 14.52
N GLU A 57 -2.46 0.96 14.43
CA GLU A 57 -1.66 0.44 13.33
C GLU A 57 -2.40 0.55 11.99
N PHE A 58 -3.71 0.33 11.99
CA PHE A 58 -4.56 0.55 10.81
C PHE A 58 -4.44 2.00 10.32
N PHE A 59 -4.59 2.99 11.20
CA PHE A 59 -4.46 4.39 10.81
C PHE A 59 -3.05 4.70 10.29
N ARG A 60 -2.01 4.24 10.98
CA ARG A 60 -0.62 4.43 10.57
C ARG A 60 -0.39 3.96 9.14
N GLN A 61 -0.89 2.77 8.79
CA GLN A 61 -0.72 2.16 7.47
C GLN A 61 -1.63 2.78 6.40
N HIS A 62 -2.92 2.93 6.69
CA HIS A 62 -3.94 3.19 5.66
C HIS A 62 -4.40 4.65 5.57
N SER A 63 -4.14 5.47 6.59
CA SER A 63 -4.31 6.92 6.50
C SER A 63 -2.99 7.66 6.27
N GLY A 64 -1.86 7.03 6.62
CA GLY A 64 -0.51 7.58 6.54
C GLY A 64 -0.06 8.18 7.87
N VAL A 65 1.24 8.06 8.17
CA VAL A 65 1.85 8.42 9.46
C VAL A 65 1.62 9.90 9.83
N GLU A 66 1.76 10.80 8.86
CA GLU A 66 1.60 12.25 9.05
C GLU A 66 0.16 12.73 8.86
N SER A 67 -0.79 11.83 8.62
CA SER A 67 -2.17 12.23 8.38
C SER A 67 -2.83 12.73 9.66
N HIS A 68 -3.78 13.67 9.51
CA HIS A 68 -4.61 14.12 10.61
C HIS A 68 -5.29 12.92 11.31
N TRP A 69 -5.72 11.92 10.54
CA TRP A 69 -6.38 10.73 11.09
C TRP A 69 -5.48 9.94 12.04
N ASN A 70 -4.24 9.64 11.63
CA ASN A 70 -3.28 8.95 12.48
C ASN A 70 -2.93 9.78 13.72
N ILE A 71 -2.61 11.06 13.55
CA ILE A 71 -2.28 11.96 14.66
C ILE A 71 -3.42 12.02 15.68
N ARG A 72 -4.66 12.15 15.21
CA ARG A 72 -5.85 12.21 16.07
C ARG A 72 -6.12 10.89 16.76
N ALA A 73 -5.90 9.76 16.09
CA ALA A 73 -6.06 8.43 16.68
C ALA A 73 -5.08 8.22 17.84
N VAL A 74 -3.80 8.53 17.63
CA VAL A 74 -2.76 8.46 18.68
C VAL A 74 -3.14 9.35 19.86
N GLN A 75 -3.48 10.63 19.62
CA GLN A 75 -3.88 11.56 20.69
C GLN A 75 -5.12 11.08 21.47
N THR A 76 -6.11 10.51 20.77
CA THR A 76 -7.34 9.99 21.39
C THR A 76 -7.02 8.82 22.33
N TRP A 77 -6.11 7.95 21.91
CA TRP A 77 -5.69 6.81 22.71
C TRP A 77 -4.82 7.20 23.90
N GLU A 78 -3.79 8.03 23.68
CA GLU A 78 -2.88 8.49 24.74
C GLU A 78 -3.60 9.29 25.81
N SER A 79 -4.57 10.11 25.40
CA SER A 79 -5.41 10.84 26.35
C SER A 79 -6.48 9.96 27.00
N GLN A 80 -6.64 8.69 26.64
CA GLN A 80 -7.73 7.83 27.14
C GLN A 80 -9.12 8.49 27.04
N GLY A 81 -9.38 9.17 25.90
CA GLY A 81 -10.63 9.89 25.67
C GLY A 81 -10.86 11.06 26.64
N ASN A 82 -9.86 11.92 26.81
CA ASN A 82 -9.84 13.04 27.78
C ASN A 82 -9.76 12.60 29.26
N HIS A 83 -8.89 11.63 29.52
CA HIS A 83 -8.53 11.06 30.82
C HIS A 83 -9.70 10.40 31.56
N GLN A 84 -10.64 9.82 30.79
CA GLN A 84 -11.80 9.14 31.37
C GLN A 84 -11.49 7.67 31.67
N SER A 85 -11.22 6.88 30.63
CA SER A 85 -10.91 5.46 30.74
C SER A 85 -10.29 4.93 29.46
N VAL A 86 -9.59 3.79 29.57
CA VAL A 86 -9.06 3.06 28.41
C VAL A 86 -10.19 2.68 27.45
N GLU A 87 -11.34 2.27 27.98
CA GLU A 87 -12.54 1.95 27.23
C GLU A 87 -13.12 3.14 26.47
N THR A 88 -13.08 4.34 27.06
CA THR A 88 -13.50 5.57 26.38
C THR A 88 -12.57 5.88 25.21
N GLY A 89 -11.25 5.77 25.42
CA GLY A 89 -10.28 5.91 24.33
C GLY A 89 -10.54 4.92 23.19
N ALA A 90 -10.80 3.65 23.52
CA ALA A 90 -11.11 2.60 22.56
C ALA A 90 -12.40 2.87 21.79
N TYR A 91 -13.46 3.29 22.46
CA TYR A 91 -14.73 3.65 21.82
C TYR A 91 -14.54 4.78 20.79
N LEU A 92 -13.84 5.85 21.19
CA LEU A 92 -13.57 6.99 20.33
C LEU A 92 -12.66 6.65 19.13
N LEU A 93 -11.75 5.68 19.28
CA LEU A 93 -11.03 5.12 18.13
C LEU A 93 -11.98 4.43 17.15
N GLY A 94 -13.01 3.74 17.65
CA GLY A 94 -14.07 3.17 16.82
C GLY A 94 -14.86 4.24 16.04
N ASP A 95 -15.20 5.34 16.70
CA ASP A 95 -15.84 6.49 16.03
C ASP A 95 -14.95 7.10 14.94
N LEU A 96 -13.65 7.24 15.22
CA LEU A 96 -12.68 7.72 14.23
C LEU A 96 -12.59 6.78 13.02
N LEU A 97 -12.56 5.45 13.25
CA LEU A 97 -12.54 4.47 12.16
C LEU A 97 -13.80 4.57 11.30
N ALA A 98 -14.97 4.65 11.93
CA ALA A 98 -16.24 4.82 11.23
C ALA A 98 -16.27 6.11 10.40
N ALA A 99 -15.83 7.23 10.98
CA ALA A 99 -15.76 8.52 10.29
C ALA A 99 -14.77 8.49 9.12
N TRP A 100 -13.58 7.90 9.32
CA TRP A 100 -12.60 7.73 8.25
C TRP A 100 -13.16 6.87 7.11
N THR A 101 -13.81 5.74 7.41
CA THR A 101 -14.42 4.90 6.36
C THR A 101 -15.47 5.67 5.55
N GLY A 102 -16.34 6.44 6.22
CA GLY A 102 -17.33 7.27 5.54
C GLY A 102 -16.71 8.35 4.65
N GLN A 103 -15.57 8.93 5.05
CA GLN A 103 -14.83 9.88 4.21
C GLN A 103 -14.12 9.21 3.02
N VAL A 104 -13.61 7.99 3.19
CA VAL A 104 -13.05 7.21 2.08
C VAL A 104 -14.13 6.87 1.07
N GLU A 105 -15.29 6.41 1.52
CA GLU A 105 -16.40 6.04 0.63
C GLU A 105 -17.01 7.24 -0.11
N SER A 106 -17.07 8.40 0.54
CA SER A 106 -17.50 9.65 -0.10
C SER A 106 -16.44 10.29 -0.99
N GLY A 107 -15.21 9.75 -1.03
CA GLY A 107 -14.10 10.27 -1.82
C GLY A 107 -13.47 11.55 -1.28
N ILE A 108 -13.73 11.90 -0.01
CA ILE A 108 -13.13 13.06 0.67
C ILE A 108 -11.68 12.76 1.08
N THR A 109 -11.42 11.52 1.51
CA THR A 109 -10.09 11.03 1.89
C THR A 109 -9.72 9.84 1.01
N GLU A 110 -8.45 9.70 0.63
CA GLU A 110 -7.94 8.52 -0.08
C GLU A 110 -7.24 7.56 0.91
N ILE A 111 -7.24 6.27 0.59
CA ILE A 111 -6.41 5.31 1.32
C ILE A 111 -4.94 5.56 0.95
N ALA A 112 -4.05 5.63 1.95
CA ALA A 112 -2.63 5.81 1.71
C ALA A 112 -2.07 4.71 0.80
N GLY A 113 -1.40 5.12 -0.27
CA GLY A 113 -0.86 4.22 -1.29
C GLY A 113 -1.89 3.66 -2.29
N GLU A 114 -3.19 3.95 -2.17
CA GLU A 114 -4.26 3.45 -3.06
C GLU A 114 -3.94 3.59 -4.53
N ARG A 115 -3.58 4.81 -4.91
CA ARG A 115 -3.20 5.11 -6.28
C ARG A 115 -2.05 4.23 -6.76
N ALA A 116 -1.02 4.05 -5.93
CA ALA A 116 0.18 3.35 -6.32
C ALA A 116 -0.06 1.84 -6.47
N TRP A 117 -0.67 1.18 -5.49
CA TRP A 117 -0.95 -0.26 -5.62
C TRP A 117 -2.04 -0.54 -6.65
N SER A 118 -2.96 0.41 -6.90
CA SER A 118 -3.89 0.32 -8.05
C SER A 118 -3.14 0.39 -9.38
N GLU A 119 -2.19 1.31 -9.53
CA GLU A 119 -1.40 1.47 -10.76
C GLU A 119 -0.49 0.26 -11.01
N VAL A 120 0.18 -0.23 -9.95
CA VAL A 120 0.94 -1.50 -10.00
C VAL A 120 0.03 -2.68 -10.35
N GLY A 121 -1.18 -2.71 -9.78
CA GLY A 121 -2.20 -3.72 -10.09
C GLY A 121 -2.60 -3.72 -11.56
N THR A 122 -2.92 -2.54 -12.11
CA THR A 122 -3.28 -2.38 -13.54
C THR A 122 -2.19 -2.87 -14.48
N VAL A 123 -0.91 -2.54 -14.23
CA VAL A 123 0.16 -3.06 -15.09
C VAL A 123 0.36 -4.56 -14.92
N SER A 124 0.20 -5.08 -13.69
CA SER A 124 0.32 -6.52 -13.40
C SER A 124 -0.79 -7.35 -14.03
N THR A 125 -1.98 -6.79 -14.26
CA THR A 125 -3.08 -7.49 -14.93
C THR A 125 -3.12 -7.20 -16.42
N ASP A 126 -3.29 -5.92 -16.77
CA ASP A 126 -3.73 -5.55 -18.12
C ASP A 126 -2.56 -5.53 -19.10
N VAL A 127 -1.42 -4.97 -18.67
CA VAL A 127 -0.20 -4.91 -19.48
C VAL A 127 0.44 -6.30 -19.56
N MET A 128 0.54 -7.03 -18.45
CA MET A 128 1.10 -8.38 -18.50
C MET A 128 0.21 -9.37 -19.26
N ALA A 129 -1.11 -9.20 -19.29
CA ALA A 129 -1.97 -9.95 -20.20
C ALA A 129 -1.69 -9.64 -21.69
N GLN A 130 -1.32 -8.40 -22.02
CA GLN A 130 -0.87 -8.05 -23.37
C GLN A 130 0.50 -8.68 -23.70
N VAL A 131 1.44 -8.63 -22.76
CA VAL A 131 2.75 -9.30 -22.88
C VAL A 131 2.58 -10.78 -23.20
N ARG A 132 1.72 -11.47 -22.44
CA ARG A 132 1.47 -12.90 -22.66
C ARG A 132 0.91 -13.19 -24.05
N ARG A 133 -0.07 -12.39 -24.51
CA ARG A 133 -0.60 -12.53 -25.88
C ARG A 133 0.48 -12.34 -26.95
N LEU A 134 1.40 -11.39 -26.75
CA LEU A 134 2.51 -11.16 -27.68
C LEU A 134 3.54 -12.29 -27.67
N ILE A 135 3.74 -12.95 -26.54
CA ILE A 135 4.64 -14.10 -26.43
C ILE A 135 4.02 -15.36 -27.08
N GLU A 136 2.70 -15.53 -26.95
CA GLU A 136 1.95 -16.64 -27.54
C GLU A 136 1.76 -16.49 -29.06
N ASP A 137 1.76 -15.25 -29.57
CA ASP A 137 1.64 -14.97 -31.01
C ASP A 137 2.97 -15.17 -31.74
N GLN A 138 3.07 -16.26 -32.51
CA GLN A 138 4.26 -16.58 -33.32
C GLN A 138 4.57 -15.54 -34.42
N ALA A 139 3.60 -14.71 -34.81
CA ALA A 139 3.80 -13.64 -35.78
C ALA A 139 4.34 -12.34 -35.13
N ALA A 140 4.26 -12.23 -33.80
CA ALA A 140 4.72 -11.05 -33.09
C ALA A 140 6.24 -11.08 -32.88
N HIS A 141 6.88 -9.92 -33.09
CA HIS A 141 8.31 -9.79 -32.82
C HIS A 141 8.59 -9.73 -31.31
N PRO A 142 9.55 -10.50 -30.75
CA PRO A 142 9.82 -10.55 -29.30
C PRO A 142 10.10 -9.20 -28.64
N ALA A 143 10.66 -8.25 -29.39
CA ALA A 143 10.88 -6.88 -28.95
C ALA A 143 9.63 -6.20 -28.39
N ALA A 144 8.44 -6.49 -28.94
CA ALA A 144 7.19 -5.86 -28.49
C ALA A 144 6.86 -6.25 -27.04
N ALA A 145 6.94 -7.55 -26.72
CA ALA A 145 6.73 -8.06 -25.37
C ALA A 145 7.77 -7.49 -24.39
N ILE A 146 9.05 -7.46 -24.79
CA ILE A 146 10.16 -6.94 -24.00
C ILE A 146 10.00 -5.45 -23.67
N VAL A 147 9.58 -4.64 -24.65
CA VAL A 147 9.30 -3.21 -24.43
C VAL A 147 8.13 -3.02 -23.46
N LEU A 148 7.05 -3.80 -23.58
CA LEU A 148 5.92 -3.73 -22.66
C LEU A 148 6.28 -4.17 -21.24
N CYS A 149 7.11 -5.20 -21.08
CA CYS A 149 7.66 -5.57 -19.76
C CYS A 149 8.45 -4.41 -19.13
N GLY A 150 9.33 -3.76 -19.92
CA GLY A 150 10.09 -2.60 -19.45
C GLY A 150 9.19 -1.41 -19.07
N ALA A 151 8.12 -1.17 -19.82
CA ALA A 151 7.13 -0.13 -19.49
C ALA A 151 6.36 -0.46 -18.21
N ALA A 152 5.92 -1.71 -18.03
CA ALA A 152 5.24 -2.16 -16.82
C ALA A 152 6.11 -1.96 -15.57
N LEU A 153 7.40 -2.34 -15.65
CA LEU A 153 8.36 -2.14 -14.56
C LEU A 153 8.59 -0.66 -14.25
N GLU A 154 8.72 0.19 -15.28
CA GLU A 154 8.95 1.63 -15.07
C GLU A 154 7.75 2.31 -14.42
N THR A 155 6.53 1.95 -14.83
CA THR A 155 5.28 2.41 -14.21
C THR A 155 5.18 1.97 -12.76
N ALA A 156 5.41 0.69 -12.47
CA ALA A 156 5.35 0.16 -11.11
C ALA A 156 6.42 0.76 -10.18
N LEU A 157 7.64 0.95 -10.69
CA LEU A 157 8.72 1.61 -9.96
C LEU A 157 8.37 3.05 -9.59
N ARG A 158 7.82 3.81 -10.56
CA ARG A 158 7.39 5.20 -10.33
C ARG A 158 6.30 5.27 -9.28
N ALA A 159 5.25 4.47 -9.43
CA ALA A 159 4.15 4.39 -8.46
C ALA A 159 4.66 4.06 -7.05
N THR A 160 5.61 3.12 -6.94
CA THR A 160 6.22 2.74 -5.66
C THR A 160 7.06 3.87 -5.06
N VAL A 161 7.87 4.56 -5.87
CA VAL A 161 8.68 5.71 -5.44
C VAL A 161 7.78 6.84 -4.92
N GLU A 162 6.69 7.15 -5.62
CA GLU A 162 5.71 8.14 -5.22
C GLU A 162 5.01 7.75 -3.90
N ALA A 163 4.57 6.50 -3.76
CA ALA A 163 3.96 5.99 -2.52
C ALA A 163 4.89 6.06 -1.31
N ARG A 164 6.21 5.94 -1.53
CA ARG A 164 7.23 6.04 -0.49
C ARG A 164 7.70 7.47 -0.25
N ALA A 165 7.05 8.47 -0.86
CA ALA A 165 7.42 9.88 -0.82
C ALA A 165 8.89 10.13 -1.18
N LEU A 166 9.47 9.26 -2.02
CA LEU A 166 10.83 9.40 -2.51
C LEU A 166 10.83 10.30 -3.73
N SER A 167 11.84 11.16 -3.84
CA SER A 167 11.99 12.07 -4.97
C SER A 167 13.34 11.86 -5.64
N LEU A 168 13.33 11.86 -6.98
CA LEU A 168 14.58 11.88 -7.74
C LEU A 168 15.31 13.21 -7.47
N PRO A 169 16.65 13.18 -7.32
CA PRO A 169 17.46 14.38 -7.25
C PRO A 169 17.20 15.33 -8.44
N ASN A 170 17.31 16.64 -8.17
CA ASN A 170 17.16 17.66 -9.21
C ASN A 170 18.05 17.36 -10.43
N LYS A 171 17.45 17.40 -11.63
CA LYS A 171 18.07 17.11 -12.95
C LYS A 171 18.28 15.64 -13.29
N GLN A 172 17.98 14.68 -12.40
CA GLN A 172 18.03 13.27 -12.77
C GLN A 172 16.84 12.89 -13.64
N ARG A 173 17.11 12.30 -14.82
CA ARG A 173 16.05 11.88 -15.75
C ARG A 173 15.30 10.66 -15.19
N PRO A 174 13.96 10.64 -15.22
CA PRO A 174 13.17 9.45 -14.95
C PRO A 174 13.57 8.29 -15.87
N SER A 175 13.91 7.15 -15.28
CA SER A 175 14.22 5.91 -15.98
C SER A 175 14.11 4.73 -15.02
N LEU A 176 14.03 3.50 -15.56
CA LEU A 176 14.14 2.27 -14.76
C LEU A 176 15.28 2.36 -13.75
N ASN A 177 16.51 2.57 -14.22
CA ASN A 177 17.69 2.64 -13.37
C ASN A 177 17.61 3.76 -12.32
N SER A 178 17.13 4.95 -12.69
CA SER A 178 16.99 6.06 -11.75
C SER A 178 16.08 5.70 -10.56
N TYR A 179 14.94 5.06 -10.83
CA TYR A 179 14.03 4.61 -9.76
C TYR A 179 14.58 3.42 -8.98
N THR A 180 15.25 2.47 -9.65
CA THR A 180 15.90 1.33 -9.01
C THR A 180 16.95 1.77 -7.99
N GLN A 181 17.82 2.71 -8.37
CA GLN A 181 18.85 3.22 -7.47
C GLN A 181 18.24 4.01 -6.30
N LEU A 182 17.13 4.72 -6.53
CA LEU A 182 16.41 5.43 -5.48
C LEU A 182 15.78 4.48 -4.45
N LEU A 183 15.17 3.38 -4.91
CA LEU A 183 14.66 2.33 -4.01
C LEU A 183 15.79 1.59 -3.30
N ARG A 184 16.94 1.42 -3.95
CA ARG A 184 18.13 0.82 -3.35
C ARG A 184 18.73 1.71 -2.25
N SER A 185 18.84 3.01 -2.48
CA SER A 185 19.37 3.95 -1.47
C SER A 185 18.43 4.10 -0.28
N ALA A 186 17.12 3.94 -0.49
CA ALA A 186 16.11 3.89 0.58
C ALA A 186 16.07 2.53 1.32
N GLY A 187 16.91 1.55 0.95
CA GLY A 187 16.94 0.23 1.59
C GLY A 187 15.79 -0.71 1.21
N LEU A 188 14.92 -0.31 0.28
CA LEU A 188 13.75 -1.09 -0.16
C LEU A 188 14.13 -2.17 -1.19
N PHE A 189 15.22 -1.95 -1.92
CA PHE A 189 15.80 -2.92 -2.85
C PHE A 189 17.10 -3.52 -2.30
N THR A 190 17.28 -4.82 -2.50
CA THR A 190 18.51 -5.58 -2.27
C THR A 190 19.47 -5.44 -3.45
N ALA A 191 20.72 -5.90 -3.29
CA ALA A 191 21.66 -5.96 -4.41
C ALA A 191 21.21 -6.93 -5.52
N GLN A 192 20.43 -7.96 -5.18
CA GLN A 192 19.89 -8.89 -6.18
C GLN A 192 18.78 -8.23 -7.00
N ASP A 193 17.89 -7.45 -6.36
CA ASP A 193 16.83 -6.73 -7.07
C ASP A 193 17.39 -5.76 -8.11
N VAL A 194 18.51 -5.10 -7.80
CA VAL A 194 19.21 -4.22 -8.74
C VAL A 194 19.69 -5.01 -9.96
N LYS A 195 20.33 -6.18 -9.76
CA LYS A 195 20.80 -7.03 -10.86
C LYS A 195 19.66 -7.52 -11.74
N ASP A 196 18.57 -7.93 -11.11
CA ASP A 196 17.37 -8.40 -11.82
C ASP A 196 16.77 -7.27 -12.67
N MET A 197 16.71 -6.06 -12.12
CA MET A 197 16.21 -4.88 -12.83
C MET A 197 17.16 -4.42 -13.95
N ASP A 198 18.47 -4.48 -13.74
CA ASP A 198 19.48 -4.19 -14.75
C ASP A 198 19.39 -5.17 -15.93
N MET A 199 19.13 -6.45 -15.65
CA MET A 199 18.91 -7.47 -16.68
C MET A 199 17.67 -7.13 -17.53
N CYS A 200 16.54 -6.80 -16.91
CA CYS A 200 15.34 -6.32 -17.61
C CYS A 200 15.60 -5.03 -18.40
N GLY A 201 16.35 -4.09 -17.80
CA GLY A 201 16.73 -2.82 -18.43
C GLY A 201 17.58 -3.02 -19.67
N GLY A 202 18.53 -3.95 -19.64
CA GLY A 202 19.37 -4.33 -20.77
C GLY A 202 18.54 -4.87 -21.95
N LEU A 203 17.63 -5.82 -21.69
CA LEU A 203 16.75 -6.37 -22.73
C LEU A 203 15.84 -5.31 -23.35
N ARG A 204 15.22 -4.46 -22.52
CA ARG A 204 14.42 -3.32 -23.00
C ARG A 204 15.25 -2.39 -23.87
N ASN A 205 16.49 -2.10 -23.49
CA ASN A 205 17.38 -1.22 -24.23
C ASN A 205 17.73 -1.80 -25.62
N SER A 206 18.07 -3.09 -25.69
CA SER A 206 18.29 -3.78 -26.97
C SER A 206 17.05 -3.72 -27.86
N ALA A 207 15.87 -3.96 -27.31
CA ALA A 207 14.61 -3.86 -28.05
C ALA A 207 14.28 -2.43 -28.53
N ALA A 208 14.52 -1.42 -27.70
CA ALA A 208 14.25 -0.02 -28.05
C ALA A 208 15.21 0.54 -29.11
N HIS A 209 16.45 0.02 -29.16
CA HIS A 209 17.48 0.47 -30.10
C HIS A 209 17.61 -0.40 -31.35
N GLY A 210 16.74 -1.39 -31.54
CA GLY A 210 16.72 -2.20 -32.76
C GLY A 210 17.78 -3.31 -32.81
N HIS A 211 18.38 -3.66 -31.67
CA HIS A 211 19.33 -4.78 -31.56
C HIS A 211 18.56 -6.10 -31.46
N PHE A 212 17.83 -6.44 -32.53
CA PHE A 212 16.88 -7.55 -32.54
C PHE A 212 17.54 -8.92 -32.60
N ASP A 213 18.77 -9.01 -33.11
CA ASP A 213 19.55 -10.27 -33.16
C ASP A 213 19.80 -10.87 -31.77
N ASP A 214 19.77 -10.04 -30.72
CA ASP A 214 19.94 -10.47 -29.34
C ASP A 214 18.63 -10.95 -28.69
N LEU A 215 17.49 -10.80 -29.37
CA LEU A 215 16.16 -11.05 -28.84
C LEU A 215 15.58 -12.35 -29.38
N SER A 216 14.93 -13.11 -28.52
CA SER A 216 14.24 -14.34 -28.91
C SER A 216 12.93 -14.49 -28.13
N PRO A 217 12.00 -15.34 -28.59
CA PRO A 217 10.80 -15.68 -27.85
C PRO A 217 11.10 -16.20 -26.43
N GLU A 218 12.16 -17.00 -26.28
CA GLU A 218 12.60 -17.54 -24.99
C GLU A 218 13.06 -16.41 -24.06
N ARG A 219 13.81 -15.42 -24.58
CA ARG A 219 14.23 -14.26 -23.79
C ARG A 219 13.06 -13.37 -23.40
N ALA A 220 12.06 -13.22 -24.28
CA ALA A 220 10.83 -12.51 -23.94
C ALA A 220 10.04 -13.24 -22.84
N GLY A 221 9.93 -14.57 -22.92
CA GLY A 221 9.31 -15.41 -21.88
C GLY A 221 10.02 -15.31 -20.53
N LEU A 222 11.35 -15.37 -20.51
CA LEU A 222 12.14 -15.18 -19.28
C LEU A 222 11.95 -13.77 -18.70
N MET A 223 11.89 -12.74 -19.55
CA MET A 223 11.61 -11.38 -19.12
C MET A 223 10.20 -11.22 -18.56
N GLU A 224 9.18 -11.87 -19.12
CA GLU A 224 7.81 -11.89 -18.56
C GLU A 224 7.83 -12.45 -17.13
N GLN A 225 8.47 -13.61 -16.94
CA GLN A 225 8.56 -14.27 -15.63
C GLN A 225 9.25 -13.38 -14.60
N GLN A 226 10.41 -12.82 -14.95
CA GLN A 226 11.14 -11.91 -14.07
C GLN A 226 10.32 -10.65 -13.77
N THR A 227 9.64 -10.09 -14.77
CA THR A 227 8.78 -8.92 -14.61
C THR A 227 7.66 -9.20 -13.62
N ASN A 228 6.99 -10.35 -13.71
CA ASN A 228 5.93 -10.73 -12.76
C ASN A 228 6.44 -10.83 -11.32
N LEU A 229 7.65 -11.38 -11.11
CA LEU A 229 8.26 -11.45 -9.77
C LEU A 229 8.56 -10.05 -9.21
N LEU A 230 9.13 -9.17 -10.04
CA LEU A 230 9.43 -7.79 -9.66
C LEU A 230 8.15 -6.97 -9.41
N LEU A 231 7.12 -7.14 -10.23
CA LEU A 231 5.82 -6.47 -10.06
C LEU A 231 5.13 -6.89 -8.77
N ARG A 232 5.19 -8.17 -8.40
CA ARG A 232 4.67 -8.65 -7.10
C ARG A 232 5.39 -7.94 -5.95
N LYS A 233 6.71 -7.89 -5.98
CA LYS A 233 7.50 -7.19 -4.96
C LYS A 233 7.18 -5.69 -4.91
N LEU A 234 7.04 -5.04 -6.06
CA LEU A 234 6.67 -3.64 -6.14
C LEU A 234 5.24 -3.39 -5.63
N SER A 235 4.32 -4.34 -5.83
CA SER A 235 2.98 -4.27 -5.26
C SER A 235 3.01 -4.28 -3.74
N ASP A 236 3.84 -5.17 -3.14
CA ASP A 236 4.02 -5.21 -1.69
C ASP A 236 4.63 -3.89 -1.19
N LEU A 237 5.63 -3.37 -1.90
CA LEU A 237 6.25 -2.08 -1.57
C LEU A 237 5.34 -0.86 -1.82
N ALA A 238 4.36 -0.94 -2.71
CA ALA A 238 3.41 0.15 -2.97
C ALA A 238 2.35 0.28 -1.87
N THR A 239 2.18 -0.74 -1.02
CA THR A 239 1.41 -0.60 0.21
C THR A 239 2.20 0.22 1.24
N VAL A 240 1.61 1.32 1.72
CA VAL A 240 2.24 2.19 2.72
C VAL A 240 2.31 1.43 4.04
N GLY A 241 3.51 1.20 4.58
CA GLY A 241 3.68 0.42 5.80
C GLY A 241 5.03 0.54 6.49
N ASP A 242 6.13 0.57 5.74
CA ASP A 242 7.47 0.56 6.34
C ASP A 242 8.31 1.76 5.88
N GLY A 243 8.33 2.83 6.68
CA GLY A 243 9.55 3.63 6.73
C GLY A 243 10.68 2.72 7.24
N PRO A 244 11.94 2.93 6.83
CA PRO A 244 13.05 2.19 7.42
C PRO A 244 13.03 2.38 8.94
N ALA A 245 13.13 1.26 9.66
CA ALA A 245 13.38 1.23 11.10
C ALA A 245 14.71 1.89 11.45
#